data_AF-A0A1F5S0V7-F1
#
_entry.id   AF-A0A1F5S0V7-F1
#
_cell.length_a   1.000
_cell.length_b   1.000
_cell.length_c   1.000
_cell.angle_alpha   90.00
_cell.angle_beta   90.00
_cell.angle_gamma   90.00
#
_symmetry.space_group_name_H-M   'P 1'
#
loop_
_entity.id
_entity.type
_entity.pdbx_description
1 polymer ?
#
loop_
_entity_poly.entity_id
_entity_poly.type
_entity_poly.pdbx_seq_one_letter_code
_entity_poly.pdbx_strand_id
1 'polypeptide(L)'
;MLKKILVTGGTGYIGSHTVVELQNAGFDVIIIDNLSNSDIEVLNRIKEITGVKPEFAEVDLTDEAGVEDFFRKYGNIDSVIHFAALKAVGESVENPLDYYRNNIFGLVNLLEAMAACEEGSDPLQSLPAQAGGQTPRVDAKNQKINFIFSSSCVVYGQPDELPVTEKAPIKKAGSPYGNTKQMAEDIIADTAKARNGNMNALFLRYFNPIGAHESGLIGELPKGTPANLVPYVTQTAAGIREFMNVYGNDYPTPDGTGIRDYIHVVDLAKAHVKALKRLIESKNKSNLEIFNLGAGKGSSVLEIINTFKRINKIKVPYKITARRPGDIAEIWADTSLANRELGWQTEKSLEDALRDAWNWEKSYRSKKSAINKCKSAGIDLHRYKINAKEHPIDGMSSLALIHHPIPKQPIPEHARKVFNGEIFDIFQWEQELYDGSKTIFEKLKRPSAAVIIPIMADGGIIIAEQEQPGSAPFLGMPAGRADKGENILDAAKRELLEETGCKAREFISWFSYQPYHKIEWEVYFFVARGCRKIAEQNLDAGEKIELKYISFDEFIELAANGKFPDRELQIKILQAKLDGNKIGEIHNLFMR
;
A
#
# COMPACT_ATOMS: atom_id res chain seq x y z
N MET A 1 -2.12 -9.39 29.08
CA MET A 1 -1.64 -8.57 27.93
C MET A 1 -2.72 -8.59 26.87
N LEU A 2 -2.88 -7.50 26.12
CA LEU A 2 -3.78 -7.48 24.95
C LEU A 2 -3.26 -8.48 23.92
N LYS A 3 -4.17 -9.16 23.23
CA LYS A 3 -3.84 -10.10 22.16
C LYS A 3 -3.48 -9.30 20.90
N LYS A 4 -2.29 -9.56 20.33
CA LYS A 4 -1.77 -8.84 19.16
C LYS A 4 -2.20 -9.54 17.88
N ILE A 5 -2.93 -8.82 17.04
CA ILE A 5 -3.56 -9.32 15.82
C ILE A 5 -2.89 -8.69 14.60
N LEU A 6 -2.31 -9.52 13.75
CA LEU A 6 -1.81 -9.09 12.45
C LEU A 6 -2.97 -9.02 11.44
N VAL A 7 -3.15 -7.87 10.80
CA VAL A 7 -4.10 -7.67 9.72
C VAL A 7 -3.37 -7.29 8.45
N THR A 8 -3.20 -8.25 7.53
CA THR A 8 -2.63 -7.95 6.21
C THR A 8 -3.69 -7.32 5.31
N GLY A 9 -3.32 -6.36 4.46
CA GLY A 9 -4.29 -5.58 3.67
C GLY A 9 -5.18 -4.68 4.55
N GLY A 10 -4.70 -4.34 5.75
CA GLY A 10 -5.49 -3.66 6.78
C GLY A 10 -5.85 -2.21 6.47
N THR A 11 -5.22 -1.59 5.46
CA THR A 11 -5.61 -0.26 4.97
C THR A 11 -6.64 -0.33 3.83
N GLY A 12 -6.90 -1.54 3.31
CA GLY A 12 -7.92 -1.78 2.30
C GLY A 12 -9.36 -1.61 2.82
N TYR A 13 -10.33 -1.76 1.93
CA TYR A 13 -11.74 -1.53 2.23
C TYR A 13 -12.25 -2.38 3.41
N ILE A 14 -12.22 -3.70 3.32
CA ILE A 14 -12.72 -4.58 4.40
C ILE A 14 -11.75 -4.59 5.59
N GLY A 15 -10.45 -4.58 5.32
CA GLY A 15 -9.39 -4.57 6.33
C GLY A 15 -9.54 -3.42 7.31
N SER A 16 -9.73 -2.20 6.82
CA SER A 16 -9.84 -1.00 7.68
C SER A 16 -11.06 -1.02 8.60
N HIS A 17 -12.20 -1.53 8.13
CA HIS A 17 -13.39 -1.70 8.98
C HIS A 17 -13.15 -2.78 10.04
N THR A 18 -12.50 -3.88 9.66
CA THR A 18 -12.12 -4.93 10.61
C THR A 18 -11.15 -4.42 11.67
N VAL A 19 -10.16 -3.59 11.31
CA VAL A 19 -9.24 -2.97 12.27
C VAL A 19 -10.00 -2.10 13.28
N VAL A 20 -10.97 -1.30 12.82
CA VAL A 20 -11.83 -0.50 13.71
C VAL A 20 -12.56 -1.39 14.73
N GLU A 21 -13.22 -2.45 14.26
CA GLU A 21 -13.98 -3.35 15.12
C GLU A 21 -13.06 -4.15 16.08
N LEU A 22 -11.85 -4.52 15.64
CA LEU A 22 -10.86 -5.16 16.50
C LEU A 22 -10.38 -4.23 17.63
N GLN A 23 -10.03 -2.98 17.31
CA GLN A 23 -9.59 -2.01 18.31
C GLN A 23 -10.72 -1.67 19.29
N ASN A 24 -11.95 -1.49 18.80
CA ASN A 24 -13.14 -1.29 19.64
C ASN A 24 -13.41 -2.50 20.56
N ALA A 25 -13.05 -3.71 20.13
CA ALA A 25 -13.13 -4.92 20.92
C ALA A 25 -11.95 -5.12 21.89
N GLY A 26 -11.00 -4.18 21.94
CA GLY A 26 -9.85 -4.19 22.85
C GLY A 26 -8.66 -5.03 22.37
N PHE A 27 -8.56 -5.32 21.08
CA PHE A 27 -7.38 -5.99 20.52
C PHE A 27 -6.27 -5.00 20.18
N ASP A 28 -5.02 -5.43 20.34
CA ASP A 28 -3.86 -4.73 19.79
C ASP A 28 -3.71 -5.14 18.33
N VAL A 29 -3.52 -4.18 17.43
CA VAL A 29 -3.59 -4.42 15.98
C VAL A 29 -2.38 -3.84 15.27
N ILE A 30 -1.72 -4.71 14.50
CA ILE A 30 -0.66 -4.34 13.57
C ILE A 30 -1.10 -4.62 12.13
N ILE A 31 -0.87 -3.67 11.25
CA ILE A 31 -1.21 -3.75 9.82
C ILE A 31 0.04 -3.98 8.99
N ILE A 32 -0.04 -4.92 8.04
CA ILE A 32 0.86 -4.98 6.88
C ILE A 32 0.07 -4.60 5.62
N ASP A 33 0.59 -3.66 4.83
CA ASP A 33 -0.01 -3.30 3.54
C ASP A 33 1.04 -2.66 2.62
N ASN A 34 1.00 -2.93 1.32
CA ASN A 34 1.88 -2.27 0.33
C ASN A 34 1.24 -1.02 -0.31
N LEU A 35 0.03 -0.65 0.11
CA LEU A 35 -0.71 0.53 -0.34
C LEU A 35 -1.06 0.53 -1.85
N SER A 36 -0.90 -0.61 -2.53
CA SER A 36 -1.14 -0.76 -3.97
C SER A 36 -2.56 -0.35 -4.38
N ASN A 37 -3.57 -0.65 -3.55
CA ASN A 37 -4.98 -0.28 -3.77
C ASN A 37 -5.64 0.41 -2.57
N SER A 38 -4.86 1.12 -1.76
CA SER A 38 -5.32 1.86 -0.59
C SER A 38 -4.48 3.14 -0.41
N ASP A 39 -4.64 3.83 0.72
CA ASP A 39 -4.00 5.10 1.05
C ASP A 39 -3.57 5.11 2.52
N ILE A 40 -2.37 5.61 2.82
CA ILE A 40 -1.82 5.69 4.18
C ILE A 40 -2.69 6.55 5.13
N GLU A 41 -3.46 7.50 4.60
CA GLU A 41 -4.39 8.33 5.38
C GLU A 41 -5.50 7.53 6.05
N VAL A 42 -5.75 6.29 5.60
CA VAL A 42 -6.68 5.38 6.27
C VAL A 42 -6.27 5.13 7.72
N LEU A 43 -4.97 5.10 8.04
CA LEU A 43 -4.50 4.94 9.41
C LEU A 43 -4.94 6.09 10.33
N ASN A 44 -4.93 7.33 9.81
CA ASN A 44 -5.38 8.50 10.56
C ASN A 44 -6.89 8.47 10.76
N ARG A 45 -7.64 8.03 9.74
CA ARG A 45 -9.10 7.87 9.83
C ARG A 45 -9.50 6.76 10.82
N ILE A 46 -8.76 5.66 10.88
CA ILE A 46 -8.94 4.63 11.92
C ILE A 46 -8.72 5.27 13.30
N LYS A 47 -7.61 5.99 13.51
CA LYS A 47 -7.35 6.72 14.76
C LYS A 47 -8.47 7.69 15.13
N GLU A 48 -9.02 8.43 14.17
CA GLU A 48 -10.13 9.36 14.41
C GLU A 48 -11.41 8.62 14.88
N ILE A 49 -11.62 7.38 14.42
CA ILE A 49 -12.78 6.56 14.82
C ILE A 49 -12.54 5.91 16.20
N THR A 50 -11.38 5.30 16.42
CA THR A 50 -11.13 4.42 17.58
C THR A 50 -10.37 5.11 18.71
N GLY A 51 -9.79 6.28 18.45
CA GLY A 51 -8.83 6.94 19.33
C GLY A 51 -7.41 6.37 19.27
N VAL A 52 -7.20 5.24 18.57
CA VAL A 52 -5.93 4.50 18.56
C VAL A 52 -5.42 4.35 17.13
N LYS A 53 -4.20 4.81 16.86
CA LYS A 53 -3.55 4.56 15.57
C LYS A 53 -2.98 3.15 15.59
N PRO A 54 -3.38 2.24 14.67
CA PRO A 54 -2.78 0.91 14.61
C PRO A 54 -1.30 1.00 14.25
N GLU A 55 -0.49 0.07 14.73
CA GLU A 55 0.87 -0.12 14.23
C GLU A 55 0.82 -0.47 12.74
N PHE A 56 1.81 -0.03 11.96
CA PHE A 56 1.81 -0.19 10.51
C PHE A 56 3.21 -0.53 10.00
N ALA A 57 3.28 -1.50 9.09
CA ALA A 57 4.46 -1.81 8.31
C ALA A 57 4.10 -1.83 6.82
N GLU A 58 4.81 -1.03 6.03
CA GLU A 58 4.69 -1.03 4.57
C GLU A 58 5.54 -2.16 4.00
N VAL A 59 4.91 -3.31 3.74
CA VAL A 59 5.59 -4.52 3.25
C VAL A 59 4.73 -5.13 2.15
N ASP A 60 5.37 -5.46 1.03
CA ASP A 60 4.78 -6.31 0.00
C ASP A 60 4.91 -7.77 0.44
N LEU A 61 3.80 -8.49 0.54
CA LEU A 61 3.86 -9.89 0.98
C LEU A 61 4.60 -10.78 -0.01
N THR A 62 4.78 -10.35 -1.26
CA THR A 62 5.59 -11.07 -2.26
C THR A 62 7.10 -10.89 -2.05
N ASP A 63 7.52 -9.93 -1.21
CA ASP A 63 8.90 -9.78 -0.74
C ASP A 63 9.13 -10.67 0.48
N GLU A 64 9.61 -11.89 0.22
CA GLU A 64 9.92 -12.91 1.23
C GLU A 64 10.77 -12.36 2.38
N ALA A 65 11.88 -11.67 2.06
CA ALA A 65 12.80 -11.12 3.04
C ALA A 65 12.13 -10.02 3.89
N GLY A 66 11.31 -9.17 3.25
CA GLY A 66 10.54 -8.14 3.94
C GLY A 66 9.50 -8.73 4.91
N VAL A 67 8.85 -9.83 4.54
CA VAL A 67 7.92 -10.55 5.43
C VAL A 67 8.65 -11.18 6.61
N GLU A 68 9.80 -11.82 6.38
CA GLU A 68 10.63 -12.35 7.47
C GLU A 68 11.07 -11.25 8.44
N ASP A 69 11.60 -10.13 7.91
CA ASP A 69 12.03 -8.98 8.72
C ASP A 69 10.90 -8.41 9.56
N PHE A 70 9.68 -8.37 9.01
CA PHE A 70 8.50 -7.98 9.75
C PHE A 70 8.29 -8.90 10.96
N PHE A 71 8.27 -10.22 10.76
CA PHE A 71 8.01 -11.17 11.83
C PHE A 71 9.14 -11.17 12.88
N ARG A 72 10.41 -11.00 12.46
CA ARG A 72 11.56 -10.78 13.34
C ARG A 72 11.38 -9.55 14.21
N LYS A 73 10.93 -8.43 13.63
CA LYS A 73 10.80 -7.14 14.32
C LYS A 73 9.63 -7.11 15.30
N TYR A 74 8.46 -7.57 14.87
CA TYR A 74 7.22 -7.35 15.63
C TYR A 74 6.89 -8.48 16.59
N GLY A 75 7.25 -9.74 16.24
CA GLY A 75 7.13 -10.95 17.07
C GLY A 75 5.77 -11.16 17.75
N ASN A 76 5.62 -12.28 18.47
CA ASN A 76 4.52 -12.50 19.43
C ASN A 76 3.10 -12.17 18.89
N ILE A 77 2.80 -12.57 17.66
CA ILE A 77 1.48 -12.41 17.03
C ILE A 77 0.59 -13.57 17.47
N ASP A 78 -0.57 -13.27 18.05
CA ASP A 78 -1.51 -14.28 18.54
C ASP A 78 -2.39 -14.85 17.42
N SER A 79 -2.77 -14.00 16.46
CA SER A 79 -3.63 -14.37 15.35
C SER A 79 -3.37 -13.51 14.13
N VAL A 80 -3.65 -14.06 12.95
CA VAL A 80 -3.54 -13.39 11.66
C VAL A 80 -4.91 -13.33 10.99
N ILE A 81 -5.27 -12.17 10.44
CA ILE A 81 -6.40 -12.00 9.53
C ILE A 81 -5.84 -11.56 8.17
N HIS A 82 -6.02 -12.41 7.15
CA HIS A 82 -5.39 -12.23 5.84
C HIS A 82 -6.37 -11.64 4.82
N PHE A 83 -6.33 -10.32 4.58
CA PHE A 83 -7.12 -9.65 3.53
C PHE A 83 -6.32 -9.32 2.27
N ALA A 84 -4.99 -9.23 2.36
CA ALA A 84 -4.13 -8.79 1.25
C ALA A 84 -4.31 -9.68 0.00
N ALA A 85 -4.91 -9.13 -1.05
CA ALA A 85 -5.11 -9.78 -2.33
C ALA A 85 -5.52 -8.76 -3.40
N LEU A 86 -5.13 -9.00 -4.66
CA LEU A 86 -5.83 -8.45 -5.81
C LEU A 86 -7.21 -9.11 -5.93
N LYS A 87 -8.24 -8.32 -6.24
CA LYS A 87 -9.65 -8.74 -6.09
C LYS A 87 -10.58 -8.51 -7.29
N ALA A 88 -10.12 -7.86 -8.36
CA ALA A 88 -10.99 -7.53 -9.49
C ALA A 88 -11.11 -8.73 -10.46
N VAL A 89 -12.31 -9.31 -10.55
CA VAL A 89 -12.58 -10.48 -11.42
C VAL A 89 -12.18 -10.22 -12.87
N GLY A 90 -12.62 -9.10 -13.45
CA GLY A 90 -12.35 -8.75 -14.85
C GLY A 90 -10.85 -8.59 -15.13
N GLU A 91 -10.16 -7.79 -14.32
CA GLU A 91 -8.71 -7.58 -14.43
C GLU A 91 -7.93 -8.89 -14.28
N SER A 92 -8.38 -9.81 -13.42
CA SER A 92 -7.71 -11.10 -13.26
C SER A 92 -7.72 -11.95 -14.52
N VAL A 93 -8.72 -11.79 -15.38
CA VAL A 93 -8.80 -12.49 -16.68
C VAL A 93 -7.80 -11.88 -17.66
N GLU A 94 -7.59 -10.56 -17.61
CA GLU A 94 -6.64 -9.84 -18.45
C GLU A 94 -5.19 -10.06 -17.99
N ASN A 95 -4.95 -10.04 -16.68
CA ASN A 95 -3.63 -10.12 -16.03
C ASN A 95 -3.55 -11.29 -15.03
N PRO A 96 -3.68 -12.56 -15.48
CA PRO A 96 -3.76 -13.71 -14.59
C PRO A 96 -2.52 -13.94 -13.73
N LEU A 97 -1.32 -13.73 -14.29
CA LEU A 97 -0.05 -14.00 -13.60
C LEU A 97 0.17 -13.06 -12.41
N ASP A 98 -0.28 -11.81 -12.50
CA ASP A 98 -0.18 -10.85 -11.41
C ASP A 98 -1.03 -11.28 -10.22
N TYR A 99 -2.23 -11.82 -10.49
CA TYR A 99 -3.12 -12.36 -9.47
C TYR A 99 -2.55 -13.62 -8.81
N TYR A 100 -2.00 -14.56 -9.59
CA TYR A 100 -1.37 -15.75 -9.02
C TYR A 100 -0.13 -15.38 -8.20
N ARG A 101 0.75 -14.51 -8.72
CA ARG A 101 1.94 -14.06 -8.00
C ARG A 101 1.53 -13.37 -6.70
N ASN A 102 0.69 -12.34 -6.77
CA ASN A 102 0.31 -11.56 -5.59
C ASN A 102 -0.44 -12.40 -4.55
N ASN A 103 -1.49 -13.13 -4.96
CA ASN A 103 -2.38 -13.78 -4.01
C ASN A 103 -1.84 -15.11 -3.47
N ILE A 104 -1.01 -15.83 -4.24
CA ILE A 104 -0.46 -17.12 -3.81
C ILE A 104 0.91 -16.96 -3.16
N PHE A 105 1.86 -16.25 -3.78
CA PHE A 105 3.19 -16.09 -3.17
C PHE A 105 3.11 -15.29 -1.88
N GLY A 106 2.30 -14.22 -1.86
CA GLY A 106 2.08 -13.45 -0.64
C GLY A 106 1.48 -14.28 0.51
N LEU A 107 0.64 -15.26 0.20
CA LEU A 107 0.10 -16.20 1.19
C LEU A 107 1.16 -17.20 1.66
N VAL A 108 1.91 -17.79 0.73
CA VAL A 108 2.94 -18.79 1.05
C VAL A 108 4.03 -18.16 1.93
N ASN A 109 4.58 -17.00 1.53
CA ASN A 109 5.58 -16.28 2.31
C ASN A 109 5.08 -15.97 3.72
N LEU A 110 3.80 -15.58 3.86
CA LEU A 110 3.19 -15.32 5.16
C LEU A 110 3.11 -16.58 6.01
N LEU A 111 2.68 -17.71 5.45
CA LEU A 111 2.59 -18.99 6.16
C LEU A 111 3.98 -19.54 6.55
N GLU A 112 4.98 -19.38 5.70
CA GLU A 112 6.37 -19.78 5.96
C GLU A 112 6.99 -18.94 7.09
N ALA A 113 6.85 -17.61 7.02
CA ALA A 113 7.35 -16.72 8.07
C ALA A 113 6.67 -16.98 9.42
N MET A 114 5.36 -17.27 9.41
CA MET A 114 4.63 -17.71 10.60
C MET A 114 5.20 -19.02 11.17
N ALA A 115 5.54 -19.98 10.30
CA ALA A 115 6.07 -21.26 10.73
C ALA A 115 7.48 -21.15 11.34
N ALA A 116 8.36 -20.36 10.72
CA ALA A 116 9.72 -20.14 11.23
C ALA A 116 9.74 -19.52 12.63
N CYS A 117 8.80 -18.61 12.92
CA CYS A 117 8.68 -17.99 14.25
C CYS A 117 8.30 -18.97 15.36
N GLU A 118 7.59 -20.06 15.05
CA GLU A 118 7.19 -21.06 16.04
C GLU A 118 8.32 -22.04 16.39
N GLU A 119 9.16 -22.38 15.42
CA GLU A 119 10.21 -23.39 15.60
C GLU A 119 11.45 -22.83 16.31
N GLY A 120 11.52 -21.50 16.52
CA GLY A 120 12.73 -20.84 17.01
C GLY A 120 13.92 -21.00 16.06
N SER A 121 13.66 -21.45 14.82
CA SER A 121 14.63 -21.61 13.76
C SER A 121 14.74 -20.29 13.02
N ASP A 122 15.93 -19.71 13.04
CA ASP A 122 16.30 -18.66 12.09
C ASP A 122 16.22 -19.26 10.67
N PRO A 123 15.37 -18.75 9.77
CA PRO A 123 15.20 -19.30 8.41
C PRO A 123 16.54 -19.41 7.65
N LEU A 124 17.48 -18.52 7.94
CA LEU A 124 18.82 -18.46 7.32
C LEU A 124 19.83 -19.48 7.88
N GLN A 125 19.51 -20.21 8.96
CA GLN A 125 20.37 -21.29 9.48
C GLN A 125 20.06 -22.67 8.88
N SER A 126 19.11 -22.78 7.94
CA SER A 126 18.70 -24.06 7.34
C SER A 126 19.56 -24.55 6.16
N LEU A 127 20.82 -24.12 6.06
CA LEU A 127 21.83 -24.85 5.28
C LEU A 127 22.36 -26.02 6.13
N PRO A 128 22.63 -27.21 5.54
CA PRO A 128 22.98 -28.38 6.31
C PRO A 128 24.27 -28.16 7.10
N ALA A 129 24.14 -28.05 8.42
CA ALA A 129 25.26 -27.98 9.33
C ALA A 129 26.11 -29.26 9.21
N GLN A 130 27.36 -29.10 8.79
CA GLN A 130 28.37 -30.11 9.07
C GLN A 130 28.61 -30.17 10.57
N ALA A 131 28.38 -31.36 11.12
CA ALA A 131 28.87 -31.92 12.38
C ALA A 131 29.27 -30.95 13.52
N GLY A 132 28.48 -31.02 14.61
CA GLY A 132 29.03 -31.00 15.97
C GLY A 132 29.04 -29.65 16.70
N GLY A 133 27.89 -29.24 17.22
CA GLY A 133 27.83 -28.18 18.24
C GLY A 133 26.39 -27.97 18.72
N GLN A 134 26.10 -28.30 19.99
CA GLN A 134 24.83 -27.95 20.60
C GLN A 134 24.79 -26.43 20.82
N THR A 135 24.08 -25.71 19.95
CA THR A 135 23.67 -24.33 20.19
C THR A 135 22.51 -24.30 21.20
N PRO A 136 22.42 -23.27 22.05
CA PRO A 136 21.33 -23.15 23.01
C PRO A 136 20.04 -22.86 22.24
N ARG A 137 19.08 -23.79 22.31
CA ARG A 137 17.72 -23.58 21.81
C ARG A 137 17.09 -22.44 22.61
N VAL A 138 16.71 -21.35 21.95
CA VAL A 138 15.70 -20.43 22.48
C VAL A 138 14.43 -21.26 22.67
N ASP A 139 13.84 -21.24 23.85
CA ASP A 139 12.64 -22.00 24.15
C ASP A 139 11.54 -21.65 23.15
N ALA A 140 11.38 -22.48 22.12
CA ALA A 140 10.30 -22.42 21.15
C ALA A 140 8.99 -22.54 21.93
N LYS A 141 8.33 -21.40 22.17
CA LYS A 141 6.94 -21.43 22.60
C LYS A 141 6.20 -22.08 21.44
N ASN A 142 5.72 -23.29 21.70
CA ASN A 142 4.79 -24.05 20.87
C ASN A 142 3.45 -23.27 20.83
N GLN A 143 3.47 -22.07 20.24
CA GLN A 143 2.41 -21.09 20.32
C GLN A 143 1.46 -21.36 19.19
N LYS A 144 0.30 -21.88 19.54
CA LYS A 144 -0.80 -22.12 18.62
C LYS A 144 -1.21 -20.82 17.93
N ILE A 145 -1.12 -20.76 16.60
CA ILE A 145 -1.54 -19.57 15.83
C ILE A 145 -2.95 -19.78 15.26
N ASN A 146 -3.76 -18.72 15.32
CA ASN A 146 -5.07 -18.68 14.68
C ASN A 146 -4.98 -17.89 13.38
N PHE A 147 -5.45 -18.46 12.27
CA PHE A 147 -5.42 -17.85 10.95
C PHE A 147 -6.85 -17.70 10.39
N ILE A 148 -7.28 -16.47 10.16
CA ILE A 148 -8.56 -16.17 9.52
C ILE A 148 -8.28 -15.75 8.09
N PHE A 149 -8.84 -16.51 7.14
CA PHE A 149 -8.67 -16.24 5.72
C PHE A 149 -9.90 -15.55 5.13
N SER A 150 -9.63 -14.47 4.39
CA SER A 150 -10.62 -13.75 3.61
C SER A 150 -10.94 -14.49 2.31
N SER A 151 -11.80 -15.49 2.40
CA SER A 151 -12.29 -16.21 1.23
C SER A 151 -13.50 -15.50 0.59
N SER A 152 -14.12 -16.12 -0.40
CA SER A 152 -15.16 -15.49 -1.22
C SER A 152 -16.14 -16.53 -1.75
N CYS A 153 -17.40 -16.13 -1.94
CA CYS A 153 -18.45 -16.97 -2.52
C CYS A 153 -18.12 -17.42 -3.97
N VAL A 154 -17.14 -16.80 -4.63
CA VAL A 154 -16.65 -17.22 -5.95
C VAL A 154 -16.12 -18.65 -5.97
N VAL A 155 -15.72 -19.22 -4.83
CA VAL A 155 -15.26 -20.61 -4.75
C VAL A 155 -16.38 -21.61 -5.07
N TYR A 156 -17.64 -21.22 -4.93
CA TYR A 156 -18.79 -22.06 -5.25
C TYR A 156 -19.09 -22.12 -6.75
N GLY A 157 -18.48 -21.25 -7.57
CA GLY A 157 -18.90 -21.07 -8.97
C GLY A 157 -20.38 -20.70 -9.07
N GLN A 158 -21.10 -21.27 -10.04
CA GLN A 158 -22.56 -21.23 -10.08
C GLN A 158 -23.11 -22.41 -9.25
N PRO A 159 -23.64 -22.19 -8.03
CA PRO A 159 -24.15 -23.27 -7.18
C PRO A 159 -25.38 -23.94 -7.81
N ASP A 160 -25.60 -25.22 -7.48
CA ASP A 160 -26.78 -25.98 -7.93
C ASP A 160 -28.03 -25.65 -7.11
N GLU A 161 -27.84 -25.28 -5.84
CA GLU A 161 -28.90 -24.97 -4.89
C GLU A 161 -28.64 -23.62 -4.23
N LEU A 162 -29.71 -22.87 -4.03
CA LEU A 162 -29.70 -21.58 -3.35
C LEU A 162 -30.80 -21.56 -2.27
N PRO A 163 -30.56 -20.96 -1.08
CA PRO A 163 -29.32 -20.31 -0.65
C PRO A 163 -28.14 -21.30 -0.51
N VAL A 164 -26.92 -20.85 -0.83
CA VAL A 164 -25.73 -21.73 -0.81
C VAL A 164 -25.22 -21.94 0.62
N THR A 165 -24.99 -23.19 0.99
CA THR A 165 -24.44 -23.59 2.30
C THR A 165 -22.95 -23.89 2.19
N GLU A 166 -22.24 -23.96 3.32
CA GLU A 166 -20.81 -24.30 3.37
C GLU A 166 -20.52 -25.75 2.93
N LYS A 167 -21.56 -26.60 2.85
CA LYS A 167 -21.48 -27.98 2.35
C LYS A 167 -21.56 -28.06 0.83
N ALA A 168 -21.91 -26.97 0.16
CA ALA A 168 -22.01 -26.95 -1.29
C ALA A 168 -20.64 -27.31 -1.92
N PRO A 169 -20.62 -28.08 -3.01
CA PRO A 169 -19.37 -28.44 -3.66
C PRO A 169 -18.67 -27.18 -4.21
N ILE A 170 -17.35 -27.13 -4.03
CA ILE A 170 -16.51 -26.15 -4.73
C ILE A 170 -16.50 -26.54 -6.21
N LYS A 171 -16.87 -25.61 -7.08
CA LYS A 171 -16.87 -25.80 -8.54
C LYS A 171 -15.71 -25.04 -9.15
N LYS A 172 -15.23 -25.48 -10.32
CA LYS A 172 -14.14 -24.78 -11.03
C LYS A 172 -14.39 -23.27 -11.10
N ALA A 173 -13.45 -22.47 -10.61
CA ALA A 173 -13.56 -21.03 -10.64
C ALA A 173 -13.69 -20.49 -12.08
N GLY A 174 -14.58 -19.52 -12.28
CA GLY A 174 -14.81 -18.85 -13.57
C GLY A 174 -13.80 -17.73 -13.90
N SER A 175 -12.83 -17.47 -13.03
CA SER A 175 -11.80 -16.44 -13.21
C SER A 175 -10.50 -16.79 -12.47
N PRO A 176 -9.34 -16.24 -12.89
CA PRO A 176 -8.09 -16.39 -12.17
C PRO A 176 -8.17 -15.90 -10.71
N TYR A 177 -8.85 -14.79 -10.43
CA TYR A 177 -9.11 -14.36 -9.04
C TYR A 177 -9.81 -15.45 -8.22
N GLY A 178 -10.91 -16.01 -8.73
CA GLY A 178 -11.62 -17.09 -8.04
C GLY A 178 -10.74 -18.33 -7.85
N ASN A 179 -9.90 -18.65 -8.84
CA ASN A 179 -8.97 -19.77 -8.74
C ASN A 179 -7.91 -19.55 -7.65
N THR A 180 -7.39 -18.32 -7.50
CA THR A 180 -6.46 -18.01 -6.40
C THR A 180 -7.10 -18.19 -5.03
N LYS A 181 -8.41 -17.94 -4.87
CA LYS A 181 -9.12 -18.18 -3.61
C LYS A 181 -9.30 -19.67 -3.32
N GLN A 182 -9.57 -20.48 -4.33
CA GLN A 182 -9.63 -21.94 -4.17
C GLN A 182 -8.26 -22.51 -3.79
N MET A 183 -7.21 -22.15 -4.53
CA MET A 183 -5.85 -22.57 -4.22
C MET A 183 -5.41 -22.12 -2.81
N ALA A 184 -5.76 -20.90 -2.40
CA ALA A 184 -5.46 -20.43 -1.05
C ALA A 184 -6.18 -21.24 0.03
N GLU A 185 -7.46 -21.58 -0.16
CA GLU A 185 -8.18 -22.47 0.77
C GLU A 185 -7.48 -23.83 0.88
N ASP A 186 -7.07 -24.43 -0.24
CA ASP A 186 -6.36 -25.72 -0.25
C ASP A 186 -5.01 -25.62 0.48
N ILE A 187 -4.18 -24.61 0.15
CA ILE A 187 -2.86 -24.38 0.77
C ILE A 187 -3.00 -24.21 2.29
N ILE A 188 -3.94 -23.39 2.75
CA ILE A 188 -4.14 -23.15 4.18
C ILE A 188 -4.69 -24.40 4.88
N ALA A 189 -5.62 -25.13 4.26
CA ALA A 189 -6.16 -26.36 4.82
C ALA A 189 -5.08 -27.43 4.99
N ASP A 190 -4.23 -27.62 3.98
CA ASP A 190 -3.11 -28.55 4.03
C ASP A 190 -2.07 -28.13 5.08
N THR A 191 -1.76 -26.84 5.15
CA THR A 191 -0.84 -26.29 6.15
C THR A 191 -1.38 -26.49 7.57
N ALA A 192 -2.66 -26.18 7.81
CA ALA A 192 -3.28 -26.35 9.12
C ALA A 192 -3.37 -27.82 9.54
N LYS A 193 -3.56 -28.73 8.58
CA LYS A 193 -3.54 -30.18 8.80
C LYS A 193 -2.13 -30.68 9.13
N ALA A 194 -1.11 -30.25 8.38
CA ALA A 194 0.28 -30.63 8.59
C ALA A 194 0.81 -30.20 9.96
N ARG A 195 0.33 -29.05 10.46
CA ARG A 195 0.75 -28.48 11.76
C ARG A 195 0.04 -29.11 12.97
N ASN A 196 -0.66 -30.23 12.79
CA ASN A 196 -1.16 -31.13 13.85
C ASN A 196 -1.78 -30.44 15.08
N GLY A 197 -2.63 -29.44 14.87
CA GLY A 197 -3.33 -28.71 15.94
C GLY A 197 -2.63 -27.44 16.47
N ASN A 198 -1.40 -27.15 16.01
CA ASN A 198 -0.69 -25.89 16.31
C ASN A 198 -1.14 -24.73 15.42
N MET A 199 -1.97 -24.98 14.41
CA MET A 199 -2.62 -23.95 13.61
C MET A 199 -4.13 -24.21 13.55
N ASN A 200 -4.92 -23.24 13.99
CA ASN A 200 -6.34 -23.20 13.68
C ASN A 200 -6.55 -22.31 12.44
N ALA A 201 -7.29 -22.78 11.45
CA ALA A 201 -7.72 -22.01 10.30
C ALA A 201 -9.23 -21.78 10.33
N LEU A 202 -9.67 -20.60 9.88
CA LEU A 202 -11.07 -20.28 9.74
C LEU A 202 -11.29 -19.49 8.44
N PHE A 203 -12.08 -20.06 7.54
CA PHE A 203 -12.41 -19.43 6.27
C PHE A 203 -13.71 -18.66 6.41
N LEU A 204 -13.65 -17.37 6.12
CA LEU A 204 -14.83 -16.54 6.00
C LEU A 204 -15.08 -16.31 4.52
N ARG A 205 -16.11 -16.95 3.97
CA ARG A 205 -16.50 -16.82 2.56
C ARG A 205 -17.48 -15.66 2.43
N TYR A 206 -16.96 -14.50 2.05
CA TYR A 206 -17.79 -13.30 1.89
C TYR A 206 -18.60 -13.37 0.61
N PHE A 207 -19.78 -12.77 0.64
CA PHE A 207 -20.57 -12.54 -0.57
C PHE A 207 -20.20 -11.18 -1.16
N ASN A 208 -21.08 -10.18 -1.10
CA ASN A 208 -20.82 -8.88 -1.71
C ASN A 208 -20.84 -7.74 -0.68
N PRO A 209 -19.68 -7.43 -0.05
CA PRO A 209 -19.60 -6.38 0.96
C PRO A 209 -19.79 -4.99 0.34
N ILE A 210 -20.69 -4.20 0.93
CA ILE A 210 -21.04 -2.85 0.51
C ILE A 210 -21.20 -1.93 1.73
N GLY A 211 -21.27 -0.62 1.49
CA GLY A 211 -21.40 0.37 2.55
C GLY A 211 -20.09 1.05 2.92
N ALA A 212 -20.10 1.65 4.11
CA ALA A 212 -18.97 2.35 4.69
C ALA A 212 -19.19 2.44 6.21
N HIS A 213 -18.19 2.91 6.94
CA HIS A 213 -18.38 3.21 8.36
C HIS A 213 -19.32 4.42 8.50
N GLU A 214 -20.21 4.38 9.47
CA GLU A 214 -21.28 5.37 9.67
C GLU A 214 -20.76 6.80 9.94
N SER A 215 -19.54 6.94 10.44
CA SER A 215 -18.85 8.23 10.56
C SER A 215 -18.53 8.90 9.21
N GLY A 216 -18.55 8.14 8.12
CA GLY A 216 -18.10 8.61 6.80
C GLY A 216 -16.62 9.01 6.79
N LEU A 217 -15.78 8.36 7.61
CA LEU A 217 -14.32 8.55 7.63
C LEU A 217 -13.55 7.45 6.89
N ILE A 218 -14.10 6.24 6.78
CA ILE A 218 -13.54 5.14 5.97
C ILE A 218 -14.65 4.52 5.12
N GLY A 219 -14.29 3.98 3.96
CA GLY A 219 -15.19 3.36 2.99
C GLY A 219 -14.44 2.87 1.76
N GLU A 220 -15.14 2.34 0.76
CA GLU A 220 -14.49 1.78 -0.43
C GLU A 220 -13.96 2.88 -1.36
N LEU A 221 -12.65 2.95 -1.55
CA LEU A 221 -12.00 3.84 -2.51
C LEU A 221 -11.37 3.02 -3.64
N PRO A 222 -12.02 2.88 -4.80
CA PRO A 222 -11.40 2.25 -5.94
C PRO A 222 -10.39 3.20 -6.60
N LYS A 223 -9.17 2.72 -6.88
CA LYS A 223 -8.25 3.39 -7.81
C LYS A 223 -8.74 3.14 -9.24
N GLY A 224 -8.89 4.20 -10.04
CA GLY A 224 -9.39 4.11 -11.42
C GLY A 224 -10.89 3.82 -11.55
N THR A 225 -11.27 3.02 -12.54
CA THR A 225 -12.67 2.63 -12.77
C THR A 225 -13.10 1.54 -11.80
N PRO A 226 -14.19 1.73 -11.03
CA PRO A 226 -14.64 0.72 -10.08
C PRO A 226 -14.97 -0.61 -10.76
N ALA A 227 -14.38 -1.69 -10.25
CA ALA A 227 -14.75 -3.06 -10.65
C ALA A 227 -16.05 -3.53 -9.95
N ASN A 228 -16.36 -2.96 -8.78
CA ASN A 228 -17.52 -3.31 -7.95
C ASN A 228 -18.71 -2.38 -8.23
N LEU A 229 -19.92 -2.90 -8.06
CA LEU A 229 -21.17 -2.21 -8.40
C LEU A 229 -21.38 -0.92 -7.61
N VAL A 230 -21.31 -0.98 -6.27
CA VAL A 230 -21.70 0.15 -5.41
C VAL A 230 -20.80 1.37 -5.58
N PRO A 231 -19.46 1.27 -5.63
CA PRO A 231 -18.63 2.43 -5.93
C PRO A 231 -18.86 2.99 -7.35
N TYR A 232 -19.28 2.16 -8.31
CA TYR A 232 -19.68 2.65 -9.64
C TYR A 232 -20.98 3.46 -9.54
N VAL A 233 -21.97 2.97 -8.77
CA VAL A 233 -23.22 3.69 -8.49
C VAL A 233 -22.94 5.03 -7.81
N THR A 234 -22.13 5.06 -6.74
CA THR A 234 -21.83 6.30 -6.01
C THR A 234 -21.06 7.31 -6.86
N GLN A 235 -20.06 6.89 -7.63
CA GLN A 235 -19.31 7.79 -8.51
C GLN A 235 -20.17 8.36 -9.65
N THR A 236 -21.09 7.56 -10.18
CA THR A 236 -22.04 8.01 -11.21
C THR A 236 -23.04 8.99 -10.61
N ALA A 237 -23.57 8.71 -9.43
CA ALA A 237 -24.44 9.63 -8.68
C ALA A 237 -23.74 10.95 -8.31
N ALA A 238 -22.43 10.90 -8.06
CA ALA A 238 -21.60 12.07 -7.80
C ALA A 238 -21.22 12.88 -9.06
N GLY A 239 -21.62 12.43 -10.26
CA GLY A 239 -21.33 13.08 -11.53
C GLY A 239 -19.87 12.92 -12.00
N ILE A 240 -19.09 12.03 -11.38
CA ILE A 240 -17.72 11.70 -11.82
C ILE A 240 -17.76 10.90 -13.11
N ARG A 241 -18.84 10.14 -13.31
CA ARG A 241 -19.09 9.33 -14.49
C ARG A 241 -20.42 9.75 -15.09
N GLU A 242 -20.43 9.90 -16.41
CA GLU A 242 -21.63 10.26 -17.16
C GLU A 242 -22.72 9.18 -17.03
N PHE A 243 -22.31 7.91 -17.09
CA PHE A 243 -23.17 6.74 -16.88
C PHE A 243 -22.34 5.55 -16.37
N MET A 244 -23.03 4.56 -15.81
CA MET A 244 -22.45 3.25 -15.48
C MET A 244 -22.91 2.14 -16.44
N ASN A 245 -22.10 1.09 -16.57
CA ASN A 245 -22.48 -0.10 -17.34
C ASN A 245 -23.17 -1.13 -16.43
N VAL A 246 -24.32 -1.65 -16.88
CA VAL A 246 -24.99 -2.82 -16.32
C VAL A 246 -24.68 -4.00 -17.23
N TYR A 247 -23.90 -4.94 -16.72
CA TYR A 247 -23.38 -6.06 -17.50
C TYR A 247 -24.40 -7.19 -17.60
N GLY A 248 -25.04 -7.32 -18.76
CA GLY A 248 -26.06 -8.33 -19.04
C GLY A 248 -27.47 -7.95 -18.56
N ASN A 249 -28.47 -8.34 -19.35
CA ASN A 249 -29.90 -8.21 -19.06
C ASN A 249 -30.70 -9.43 -19.51
N ASP A 250 -30.01 -10.55 -19.70
CA ASP A 250 -30.50 -11.80 -20.29
C ASP A 250 -30.16 -13.02 -19.41
N TYR A 251 -29.73 -12.80 -18.16
CA TYR A 251 -29.59 -13.88 -17.18
C TYR A 251 -30.97 -14.45 -16.82
N PRO A 252 -31.06 -15.74 -16.42
CA PRO A 252 -32.32 -16.37 -16.01
C PRO A 252 -32.74 -15.88 -14.60
N THR A 253 -32.99 -14.58 -14.46
CA THR A 253 -33.31 -13.87 -13.22
C THR A 253 -34.51 -12.94 -13.49
N PRO A 254 -35.28 -12.51 -12.48
CA PRO A 254 -36.55 -11.81 -12.69
C PRO A 254 -36.48 -10.54 -13.54
N ASP A 255 -35.35 -9.81 -13.50
CA ASP A 255 -35.14 -8.59 -14.31
C ASP A 255 -34.00 -8.73 -15.34
N GLY A 256 -33.50 -9.95 -15.53
CA GLY A 256 -32.42 -10.27 -16.46
C GLY A 256 -31.02 -9.90 -15.98
N THR A 257 -30.87 -9.23 -14.83
CA THR A 257 -29.57 -8.80 -14.29
C THR A 257 -29.09 -9.69 -13.15
N GLY A 258 -27.77 -9.77 -12.95
CA GLY A 258 -27.19 -10.67 -11.96
C GLY A 258 -27.67 -10.41 -10.53
N ILE A 259 -27.97 -11.47 -9.78
CA ILE A 259 -28.41 -11.43 -8.38
C ILE A 259 -27.22 -11.74 -7.46
N ARG A 260 -27.04 -10.93 -6.42
CA ARG A 260 -25.95 -11.08 -5.43
C ARG A 260 -26.47 -10.83 -4.02
N ASP A 261 -25.78 -11.40 -3.04
CA ASP A 261 -26.07 -11.16 -1.61
C ASP A 261 -25.19 -10.02 -1.08
N TYR A 262 -25.84 -8.88 -0.88
CA TYR A 262 -25.17 -7.66 -0.44
C TYR A 262 -25.19 -7.54 1.08
N ILE A 263 -24.00 -7.54 1.68
CA ILE A 263 -23.79 -7.46 3.12
C ILE A 263 -23.13 -6.14 3.50
N HIS A 264 -23.55 -5.53 4.62
CA HIS A 264 -22.90 -4.33 5.11
C HIS A 264 -21.47 -4.61 5.61
N VAL A 265 -20.49 -3.82 5.19
CA VAL A 265 -19.06 -4.03 5.51
C VAL A 265 -18.76 -3.99 7.02
N VAL A 266 -19.45 -3.16 7.79
CA VAL A 266 -19.36 -3.15 9.26
C VAL A 266 -19.87 -4.46 9.88
N ASP A 267 -20.98 -5.02 9.39
CA ASP A 267 -21.46 -6.32 9.91
C ASP A 267 -20.47 -7.43 9.56
N LEU A 268 -19.90 -7.38 8.36
CA LEU A 268 -18.80 -8.26 7.98
C LEU A 268 -17.58 -8.11 8.90
N ALA A 269 -17.17 -6.89 9.22
CA ALA A 269 -16.06 -6.62 10.15
C ALA A 269 -16.35 -7.19 11.56
N LYS A 270 -17.57 -7.02 12.08
CA LYS A 270 -18.00 -7.63 13.35
C LYS A 270 -17.92 -9.16 13.32
N ALA A 271 -18.19 -9.80 12.18
CA ALA A 271 -18.06 -11.25 12.04
C ALA A 271 -16.61 -11.72 12.25
N HIS A 272 -15.61 -10.94 11.81
CA HIS A 272 -14.20 -11.24 12.04
C HIS A 272 -13.85 -11.21 13.53
N VAL A 273 -14.37 -10.24 14.26
CA VAL A 273 -14.18 -10.16 15.72
C VAL A 273 -14.78 -11.38 16.41
N LYS A 274 -15.97 -11.84 15.98
CA LYS A 274 -16.61 -13.05 16.52
C LYS A 274 -15.84 -14.32 16.20
N ALA A 275 -15.40 -14.47 14.94
CA ALA A 275 -14.56 -15.58 14.51
C ALA A 275 -13.22 -15.62 15.27
N LEU A 276 -12.57 -14.47 15.44
CA LEU A 276 -11.32 -14.35 16.19
C LEU A 276 -11.51 -14.72 17.66
N LYS A 277 -12.54 -14.18 18.33
CA LYS A 277 -12.85 -14.54 19.72
C LYS A 277 -13.12 -16.04 19.87
N ARG A 278 -13.85 -16.65 18.94
CA ARG A 278 -14.09 -18.10 18.92
C ARG A 278 -12.79 -18.91 18.87
N LEU A 279 -11.84 -18.50 18.03
CA LEU A 279 -10.54 -19.17 17.91
C LEU A 279 -9.67 -18.98 19.16
N ILE A 280 -9.59 -17.74 19.68
CA ILE A 280 -8.82 -17.42 20.90
C ILE A 280 -9.38 -18.16 22.12
N GLU A 281 -10.71 -18.25 22.22
CA GLU A 281 -11.41 -18.95 23.32
C GLU A 281 -11.46 -20.47 23.10
N SER A 282 -10.84 -21.00 22.03
CA SER A 282 -10.84 -22.43 21.68
C SER A 282 -12.24 -23.05 21.60
N LYS A 283 -13.21 -22.28 21.08
CA LYS A 283 -14.60 -22.71 20.88
C LYS A 283 -14.85 -23.33 19.50
N ASN A 284 -13.84 -23.37 18.64
CA ASN A 284 -13.91 -24.04 17.35
C ASN A 284 -14.07 -25.55 17.51
N LYS A 285 -14.88 -26.17 16.64
CA LYS A 285 -15.18 -27.61 16.67
C LYS A 285 -14.14 -28.47 15.93
N SER A 286 -13.35 -27.85 15.07
CA SER A 286 -12.31 -28.47 14.25
C SER A 286 -11.15 -27.50 14.05
N ASN A 287 -9.99 -28.01 13.63
CA ASN A 287 -8.83 -27.20 13.28
C ASN A 287 -9.07 -26.30 12.04
N LEU A 288 -10.05 -26.65 11.20
CA LEU A 288 -10.53 -25.85 10.09
C LEU A 288 -12.05 -25.68 10.20
N GLU A 289 -12.53 -24.44 10.27
CA GLU A 289 -13.95 -24.09 10.18
C GLU A 289 -14.21 -23.16 8.99
N ILE A 290 -15.41 -23.23 8.42
CA ILE A 290 -15.81 -22.45 7.24
C ILE A 290 -17.16 -21.82 7.55
N PHE A 291 -17.31 -20.52 7.26
CA PHE A 291 -18.55 -19.79 7.43
C PHE A 291 -18.86 -18.92 6.22
N ASN A 292 -20.09 -18.99 5.73
CA ASN A 292 -20.65 -18.05 4.77
C ASN A 292 -21.07 -16.75 5.47
N LEU A 293 -20.59 -15.62 4.95
CA LEU A 293 -20.95 -14.29 5.46
C LEU A 293 -21.69 -13.50 4.38
N GLY A 294 -23.01 -13.50 4.49
CA GLY A 294 -23.95 -12.75 3.65
C GLY A 294 -25.09 -12.18 4.49
N ALA A 295 -26.00 -11.44 3.86
CA ALA A 295 -27.27 -11.02 4.45
C ALA A 295 -28.37 -12.09 4.31
N GLY A 296 -28.12 -13.16 3.55
CA GLY A 296 -29.05 -14.26 3.35
C GLY A 296 -30.14 -13.96 2.32
N LYS A 297 -29.99 -12.88 1.55
CA LYS A 297 -30.97 -12.43 0.57
C LYS A 297 -30.28 -11.93 -0.69
N GLY A 298 -30.67 -12.48 -1.84
CA GLY A 298 -30.27 -11.99 -3.15
C GLY A 298 -30.96 -10.67 -3.52
N SER A 299 -30.23 -9.78 -4.19
CA SER A 299 -30.78 -8.61 -4.89
C SER A 299 -30.12 -8.44 -6.25
N SER A 300 -30.89 -8.04 -7.25
CA SER A 300 -30.41 -7.80 -8.60
C SER A 300 -29.62 -6.49 -8.73
N VAL A 301 -28.94 -6.29 -9.86
CA VAL A 301 -28.24 -5.03 -10.15
C VAL A 301 -29.24 -3.86 -10.22
N LEU A 302 -30.40 -4.05 -10.85
CA LEU A 302 -31.40 -2.98 -10.97
C LEU A 302 -32.10 -2.69 -9.63
N GLU A 303 -32.30 -3.69 -8.77
CA GLU A 303 -32.80 -3.47 -7.40
C GLU A 303 -31.87 -2.57 -6.60
N ILE A 304 -30.54 -2.75 -6.72
CA ILE A 304 -29.54 -1.90 -6.08
C ILE A 304 -29.62 -0.46 -6.61
N ILE A 305 -29.64 -0.28 -7.93
CA ILE A 305 -29.72 1.04 -8.56
C ILE A 305 -31.02 1.74 -8.16
N ASN A 306 -32.15 1.06 -8.22
CA ASN A 306 -33.46 1.63 -7.89
C ASN A 306 -33.59 1.96 -6.40
N THR A 307 -33.08 1.10 -5.52
CA THR A 307 -33.01 1.37 -4.08
C THR A 307 -32.16 2.59 -3.81
N PHE A 308 -30.95 2.67 -4.39
CA PHE A 308 -30.06 3.82 -4.24
C PHE A 308 -30.72 5.13 -4.72
N LYS A 309 -31.37 5.11 -5.89
CA LYS A 309 -32.11 6.26 -6.43
C LYS A 309 -33.24 6.69 -5.49
N ARG A 310 -34.01 5.75 -4.96
CA ARG A 310 -35.15 6.00 -4.07
C ARG A 310 -34.71 6.63 -2.75
N ILE A 311 -33.73 6.02 -2.06
CA ILE A 311 -33.32 6.49 -0.72
C ILE A 311 -32.57 7.83 -0.79
N ASN A 312 -31.80 8.07 -1.85
CA ASN A 312 -31.00 9.29 -1.98
C ASN A 312 -31.69 10.39 -2.80
N LYS A 313 -32.79 10.09 -3.49
CA LYS A 313 -33.49 11.00 -4.43
C LYS A 313 -32.57 11.57 -5.51
N ILE A 314 -31.63 10.74 -6.02
CA ILE A 314 -30.64 11.11 -7.03
C ILE A 314 -30.82 10.22 -8.27
N LYS A 315 -30.51 10.76 -9.45
CA LYS A 315 -30.48 9.99 -10.70
C LYS A 315 -29.15 9.24 -10.82
N VAL A 316 -29.21 8.00 -11.30
CA VAL A 316 -28.03 7.19 -11.63
C VAL A 316 -28.20 6.73 -13.09
N PRO A 317 -27.62 7.44 -14.07
CA PRO A 317 -27.67 7.02 -15.46
C PRO A 317 -26.90 5.72 -15.67
N TYR A 318 -27.48 4.78 -16.42
CA TYR A 318 -26.80 3.53 -16.76
C TYR A 318 -27.12 3.09 -18.20
N LYS A 319 -26.24 2.26 -18.77
CA LYS A 319 -26.44 1.56 -20.05
C LYS A 319 -26.31 0.06 -19.83
N ILE A 320 -27.19 -0.71 -20.47
CA ILE A 320 -27.07 -2.16 -20.51
C ILE A 320 -26.00 -2.52 -21.55
N THR A 321 -25.04 -3.35 -21.17
CA THR A 321 -23.97 -3.85 -22.03
C THR A 321 -23.97 -5.38 -22.06
N ALA A 322 -23.08 -5.98 -22.86
CA ALA A 322 -22.85 -7.42 -22.83
C ALA A 322 -22.48 -7.90 -21.41
N ARG A 323 -22.70 -9.20 -21.16
CA ARG A 323 -22.26 -9.86 -19.93
C ARG A 323 -20.75 -9.71 -19.75
N ARG A 324 -20.31 -9.56 -18.50
CA ARG A 324 -18.89 -9.52 -18.17
C ARG A 324 -18.36 -10.95 -18.02
N PRO A 325 -17.21 -11.30 -18.64
CA PRO A 325 -16.62 -12.62 -18.48
C PRO A 325 -16.41 -12.98 -17.00
N GLY A 326 -16.79 -14.20 -16.63
CA GLY A 326 -16.67 -14.71 -15.26
C GLY A 326 -17.85 -14.41 -14.32
N ASP A 327 -18.81 -13.56 -14.71
CA ASP A 327 -19.99 -13.30 -13.88
C ASP A 327 -21.03 -14.44 -13.97
N ILE A 328 -21.45 -14.94 -12.81
CA ILE A 328 -22.53 -15.92 -12.64
C ILE A 328 -23.90 -15.25 -12.58
N ALA A 329 -24.99 -16.02 -12.79
CA ALA A 329 -26.34 -15.47 -12.81
C ALA A 329 -26.77 -15.01 -11.41
N GLU A 330 -26.71 -15.90 -10.44
CA GLU A 330 -27.25 -15.66 -9.10
C GLU A 330 -26.48 -16.42 -8.01
N ILE A 331 -26.31 -15.77 -6.85
CA ILE A 331 -25.72 -16.37 -5.65
C ILE A 331 -26.13 -15.60 -4.38
N TRP A 332 -26.56 -16.31 -3.34
CA TRP A 332 -26.75 -15.75 -1.99
C TRP A 332 -26.58 -16.81 -0.90
N ALA A 333 -26.23 -16.36 0.32
CA ALA A 333 -25.79 -17.22 1.40
C ALA A 333 -26.97 -17.88 2.14
N ASP A 334 -26.76 -19.09 2.64
CA ASP A 334 -27.41 -19.54 3.86
C ASP A 334 -26.51 -19.11 5.03
N THR A 335 -27.03 -18.30 5.95
CA THR A 335 -26.26 -17.74 7.07
C THR A 335 -26.47 -18.50 8.38
N SER A 336 -27.23 -19.60 8.36
CA SER A 336 -27.67 -20.31 9.57
C SER A 336 -26.51 -20.85 10.40
N LEU A 337 -25.42 -21.27 9.75
CA LEU A 337 -24.24 -21.78 10.43
C LEU A 337 -23.50 -20.66 11.19
N ALA A 338 -23.25 -19.51 10.55
CA ALA A 338 -22.66 -18.35 11.18
C ALA A 338 -23.53 -17.83 12.35
N ASN A 339 -24.84 -17.74 12.13
CA ASN A 339 -25.80 -17.32 13.17
C ASN A 339 -25.72 -18.20 14.42
N ARG A 340 -25.68 -19.52 14.25
CA ARG A 340 -25.65 -20.47 15.37
C ARG A 340 -24.29 -20.57 16.04
N GLU A 341 -23.20 -20.65 15.28
CA GLU A 341 -21.88 -20.99 15.82
C GLU A 341 -21.04 -19.76 16.21
N LEU A 342 -21.19 -18.64 15.49
CA LEU A 342 -20.51 -17.38 15.81
C LEU A 342 -21.37 -16.47 16.69
N GLY A 343 -22.69 -16.71 16.77
CA GLY A 343 -23.62 -15.79 17.41
C GLY A 343 -23.60 -14.42 16.71
N TRP A 344 -23.51 -14.44 15.38
CA TRP A 344 -23.41 -13.27 14.52
C TRP A 344 -24.53 -13.27 13.50
N GLN A 345 -25.17 -12.13 13.28
CA GLN A 345 -26.15 -11.92 12.20
C GLN A 345 -25.99 -10.50 11.67
N THR A 346 -26.48 -10.24 10.47
CA THR A 346 -26.52 -8.87 9.93
C THR A 346 -27.50 -8.01 10.72
N GLU A 347 -27.10 -6.78 11.01
CA GLU A 347 -27.90 -5.79 11.73
C GLU A 347 -28.35 -4.67 10.79
N LYS A 348 -27.52 -4.34 9.78
CA LYS A 348 -27.76 -3.25 8.85
C LYS A 348 -28.47 -3.77 7.61
N SER A 349 -29.48 -3.02 7.17
CA SER A 349 -30.24 -3.32 5.96
C SER A 349 -29.46 -2.94 4.68
N LEU A 350 -29.97 -3.37 3.52
CA LEU A 350 -29.47 -2.92 2.22
C LEU A 350 -29.53 -1.39 2.09
N GLU A 351 -30.60 -0.77 2.60
CA GLU A 351 -30.76 0.69 2.56
C GLU A 351 -29.71 1.40 3.42
N ASP A 352 -29.39 0.85 4.60
CA ASP A 352 -28.33 1.36 5.46
C ASP A 352 -26.98 1.33 4.74
N ALA A 353 -26.66 0.21 4.11
CA ALA A 353 -25.40 0.07 3.38
C ALA A 353 -25.29 1.07 2.21
N LEU A 354 -26.34 1.22 1.41
CA LEU A 354 -26.33 2.16 0.30
C LEU A 354 -26.29 3.62 0.76
N ARG A 355 -26.95 3.96 1.87
CA ARG A 355 -26.87 5.28 2.50
C ARG A 355 -25.46 5.56 3.01
N ASP A 356 -24.85 4.62 3.74
CA ASP A 356 -23.55 4.82 4.37
C ASP A 356 -22.44 4.90 3.31
N ALA A 357 -22.52 4.10 2.23
CA ALA A 357 -21.66 4.25 1.05
C ALA A 357 -21.77 5.65 0.41
N TRP A 358 -23.00 6.17 0.28
CA TRP A 358 -23.20 7.51 -0.27
C TRP A 358 -22.69 8.63 0.64
N ASN A 359 -22.88 8.48 1.96
CA ASN A 359 -22.36 9.42 2.94
C ASN A 359 -20.83 9.47 2.91
N TRP A 360 -20.17 8.32 2.78
CA TRP A 360 -18.73 8.25 2.57
C TRP A 360 -18.30 8.96 1.29
N GLU A 361 -18.92 8.66 0.14
CA GLU A 361 -18.57 9.31 -1.13
C GLU A 361 -18.67 10.84 -1.01
N LYS A 362 -19.78 11.36 -0.47
CA LYS A 362 -19.96 12.81 -0.24
C LYS A 362 -18.88 13.40 0.67
N SER A 363 -18.58 12.75 1.79
CA SER A 363 -17.56 13.18 2.77
C SER A 363 -16.17 13.23 2.14
N TYR A 364 -15.81 12.17 1.42
CA TYR A 364 -14.52 12.06 0.74
C TYR A 364 -14.36 13.16 -0.32
N ARG A 365 -15.40 13.44 -1.12
CA ARG A 365 -15.36 14.46 -2.16
C ARG A 365 -15.44 15.88 -1.63
N SER A 366 -16.21 16.15 -0.57
CA SER A 366 -16.28 17.48 0.04
C SER A 366 -14.93 17.87 0.63
N LYS A 367 -14.24 16.95 1.33
CA LYS A 367 -12.88 17.16 1.82
C LYS A 367 -11.89 17.39 0.68
N LYS A 368 -11.94 16.58 -0.39
CA LYS A 368 -11.07 16.78 -1.58
C LYS A 368 -11.35 18.10 -2.31
N SER A 369 -12.62 18.49 -2.42
CA SER A 369 -13.03 19.77 -3.02
C SER A 369 -12.61 20.97 -2.17
N ALA A 370 -12.73 20.90 -0.84
CA ALA A 370 -12.23 21.91 0.08
C ALA A 370 -10.70 22.04 -0.01
N ILE A 371 -9.98 20.92 -0.03
CA ILE A 371 -8.52 20.89 -0.23
C ILE A 371 -8.15 21.51 -1.58
N ASN A 372 -8.84 21.15 -2.66
CA ASN A 372 -8.60 21.69 -4.00
C ASN A 372 -8.98 23.17 -4.13
N LYS A 373 -10.06 23.63 -3.48
CA LYS A 373 -10.45 25.05 -3.41
C LYS A 373 -9.45 25.89 -2.63
N CYS A 374 -8.94 25.37 -1.51
CA CYS A 374 -7.90 26.06 -0.76
C CYS A 374 -6.58 26.11 -1.55
N LYS A 375 -6.19 25.00 -2.20
CA LYS A 375 -5.03 24.96 -3.10
C LYS A 375 -5.16 25.92 -4.29
N SER A 376 -6.33 26.00 -4.93
CA SER A 376 -6.59 26.93 -6.04
C SER A 376 -6.75 28.39 -5.62
N ALA A 377 -7.11 28.65 -4.36
CA ALA A 377 -7.13 29.99 -3.77
C ALA A 377 -5.77 30.43 -3.18
N GLY A 378 -4.70 29.63 -3.33
CA GLY A 378 -3.40 29.91 -2.71
C GLY A 378 -3.38 29.82 -1.18
N ILE A 379 -4.41 29.22 -0.58
CA ILE A 379 -4.53 29.00 0.86
C ILE A 379 -3.80 27.71 1.21
N ASP A 380 -2.62 27.85 1.82
CA ASP A 380 -1.88 26.75 2.41
C ASP A 380 -2.63 26.21 3.64
N LEU A 381 -3.26 25.03 3.47
CA LEU A 381 -4.00 24.35 4.53
C LEU A 381 -3.11 23.79 5.65
N HIS A 382 -1.77 23.82 5.52
CA HIS A 382 -0.89 23.53 6.65
C HIS A 382 -0.90 24.63 7.71
N ARG A 383 -1.32 25.86 7.37
CA ARG A 383 -1.39 26.98 8.33
C ARG A 383 -2.62 27.00 9.24
N TYR A 384 -3.62 26.12 9.04
CA TYR A 384 -4.92 26.18 9.74
C TYR A 384 -5.26 24.97 10.63
N LYS A 385 -4.27 24.19 11.05
CA LYS A 385 -4.39 23.31 12.22
C LYS A 385 -3.39 23.77 13.27
N ILE A 386 -3.80 24.70 14.13
CA ILE A 386 -3.50 24.79 15.58
C ILE A 386 -4.32 25.97 16.09
N ASN A 387 -5.37 25.67 16.85
CA ASN A 387 -5.94 26.63 17.80
C ASN A 387 -6.09 25.88 19.12
N ALA A 388 -4.96 25.74 19.81
CA ALA A 388 -4.90 25.54 21.25
C ALA A 388 -3.55 26.10 21.74
N LYS A 389 -3.57 27.42 21.94
CA LYS A 389 -2.76 28.24 22.87
C LYS A 389 -1.24 28.41 22.65
N GLU A 390 -0.92 29.71 22.56
CA GLU A 390 0.26 30.43 23.08
C GLU A 390 1.47 30.71 22.15
N HIS A 391 1.35 31.90 21.53
CA HIS A 391 2.32 33.00 21.34
C HIS A 391 3.61 32.86 20.49
N PRO A 392 4.00 33.97 19.81
CA PRO A 392 4.76 33.94 18.57
C PRO A 392 6.23 34.36 18.74
N ILE A 393 7.14 33.79 17.94
CA ILE A 393 8.38 34.46 17.55
C ILE A 393 8.66 34.17 16.06
N ASP A 394 9.05 35.23 15.37
CA ASP A 394 9.28 35.42 13.95
C ASP A 394 10.15 34.39 13.22
N GLY A 395 9.87 34.24 11.91
CA GLY A 395 10.90 34.07 10.89
C GLY A 395 11.39 32.64 10.62
N MET A 396 10.60 31.81 9.93
CA MET A 396 11.15 30.70 9.14
C MET A 396 10.35 30.49 7.85
N SER A 397 11.05 30.62 6.72
CA SER A 397 10.58 30.31 5.38
C SER A 397 10.18 28.83 5.27
N SER A 398 9.17 28.55 4.45
CA SER A 398 8.70 27.22 4.08
C SER A 398 9.85 26.32 3.56
N LEU A 399 10.42 25.50 4.44
CA LEU A 399 11.17 24.31 4.05
C LEU A 399 10.14 23.26 3.62
N ALA A 400 10.13 22.91 2.33
CA ALA A 400 9.53 21.65 1.89
C ALA A 400 10.15 20.52 2.72
N LEU A 401 9.35 19.56 3.22
CA LEU A 401 9.87 18.40 3.95
C LEU A 401 10.82 17.61 3.03
N ILE A 402 12.12 17.86 3.19
CA ILE A 402 13.18 17.08 2.56
C ILE A 402 13.13 15.70 3.21
N HIS A 403 12.82 14.68 2.42
CA HIS A 403 12.83 13.30 2.91
C HIS A 403 14.28 12.85 2.93
N HIS A 404 14.80 12.56 4.11
CA HIS A 404 16.14 12.00 4.26
C HIS A 404 16.06 10.48 4.06
N PRO A 405 16.92 9.88 3.22
CA PRO A 405 16.92 8.43 3.05
C PRO A 405 17.33 7.79 4.39
N ILE A 406 16.60 6.77 4.83
CA ILE A 406 16.91 6.07 6.07
C ILE A 406 18.15 5.19 5.81
N PRO A 407 19.27 5.38 6.53
CA PRO A 407 20.45 4.56 6.31
C PRO A 407 20.14 3.11 6.70
N LYS A 408 20.38 2.15 5.80
CA LYS A 408 20.18 0.71 6.09
C LYS A 408 21.00 0.22 7.30
N GLN A 409 22.14 0.86 7.55
CA GLN A 409 22.98 0.63 8.72
C GLN A 409 23.59 1.97 9.16
N PRO A 410 22.95 2.76 10.04
CA PRO A 410 23.47 4.06 10.46
C PRO A 410 24.79 3.90 11.22
N ILE A 411 25.68 4.89 11.12
CA ILE A 411 26.88 4.93 11.97
C ILE A 411 26.41 5.08 13.43
N PRO A 412 26.74 4.14 14.34
CA PRO A 412 26.24 4.20 15.69
C PRO A 412 26.91 5.33 16.48
N GLU A 413 26.24 5.86 17.51
CA GLU A 413 26.76 6.96 18.32
C GLU A 413 28.10 6.63 19.00
N HIS A 414 28.35 5.35 19.30
CA HIS A 414 29.59 4.88 19.91
C HIS A 414 30.73 4.66 18.88
N ALA A 415 30.50 4.87 17.58
CA ALA A 415 31.53 4.73 16.58
C ALA A 415 32.61 5.79 16.74
N ARG A 416 33.86 5.36 16.69
CA ARG A 416 35.03 6.22 16.72
C ARG A 416 35.35 6.70 15.30
N LYS A 417 35.43 8.01 15.10
CA LYS A 417 36.03 8.56 13.88
C LYS A 417 37.54 8.29 13.90
N VAL A 418 38.04 7.54 12.92
CA VAL A 418 39.46 7.15 12.82
C VAL A 418 40.20 7.84 11.68
N PHE A 419 39.48 8.40 10.72
CA PHE A 419 40.02 9.24 9.67
C PHE A 419 39.08 10.43 9.42
N ASN A 420 39.67 11.61 9.23
CA ASN A 420 38.97 12.84 8.90
C ASN A 420 39.56 13.41 7.62
N GLY A 421 38.90 13.16 6.49
CA GLY A 421 39.34 13.59 5.17
C GLY A 421 38.52 14.76 4.64
N GLU A 422 38.96 15.33 3.52
CA GLU A 422 38.24 16.41 2.84
C GLU A 422 37.01 15.90 2.06
N ILE A 423 37.06 14.66 1.58
CA ILE A 423 35.99 14.04 0.79
C ILE A 423 35.12 13.13 1.65
N PHE A 424 35.74 12.41 2.59
CA PHE A 424 35.05 11.46 3.46
C PHE A 424 35.77 11.32 4.80
N ASP A 425 34.99 10.90 5.79
CA ASP A 425 35.44 10.43 7.11
C ASP A 425 35.33 8.90 7.17
N ILE A 426 36.17 8.26 7.97
CA ILE A 426 36.05 6.82 8.29
C ILE A 426 35.69 6.68 9.77
N PHE A 427 34.64 5.90 10.03
CA PHE A 427 34.18 5.54 11.35
C PHE A 427 34.40 4.05 11.58
N GLN A 428 34.86 3.71 12.79
CA GLN A 428 35.08 2.34 13.26
C GLN A 428 34.31 2.07 14.54
N TRP A 429 33.72 0.89 14.66
CA TRP A 429 33.15 0.41 15.91
C TRP A 429 33.33 -1.10 16.05
N GLU A 430 33.32 -1.57 17.29
CA GLU A 430 33.28 -2.99 17.58
C GLU A 430 31.85 -3.49 17.34
N GLN A 431 31.71 -4.49 16.47
CA GLN A 431 30.44 -5.11 16.13
C GLN A 431 30.49 -6.56 16.55
N GLU A 432 29.53 -6.97 17.38
CA GLU A 432 29.29 -8.38 17.66
C GLU A 432 28.67 -9.04 16.43
N LEU A 433 29.28 -10.14 16.00
CA LEU A 433 28.82 -11.00 14.92
C LEU A 433 27.83 -12.04 15.47
N TYR A 434 27.11 -12.70 14.57
CA TYR A 434 26.08 -13.68 14.93
C TYR A 434 26.59 -14.87 15.75
N ASP A 435 27.90 -15.15 15.71
CA ASP A 435 28.56 -16.21 16.48
C ASP A 435 29.07 -15.73 17.86
N GLY A 436 28.75 -14.49 18.25
CA GLY A 436 29.23 -13.85 19.48
C GLY A 436 30.69 -13.38 19.42
N SER A 437 31.39 -13.61 18.30
CA SER A 437 32.70 -13.03 18.08
C SER A 437 32.58 -11.53 17.80
N LYS A 438 33.64 -10.78 18.08
CA LYS A 438 33.66 -9.34 17.86
C LYS A 438 34.62 -8.99 16.73
N THR A 439 34.19 -8.10 15.84
CA THR A 439 35.04 -7.58 14.77
C THR A 439 35.00 -6.05 14.75
N ILE A 440 35.99 -5.44 14.12
CA ILE A 440 35.99 -4.00 13.85
C ILE A 440 35.25 -3.79 12.54
N PHE A 441 34.12 -3.09 12.61
CA PHE A 441 33.39 -2.66 11.43
C PHE A 441 33.82 -1.24 11.04
N GLU A 442 33.99 -1.02 9.74
CA GLU A 442 34.32 0.30 9.20
C GLU A 442 33.21 0.79 8.26
N LYS A 443 32.91 2.08 8.33
CA LYS A 443 31.99 2.74 7.40
C LYS A 443 32.48 4.13 7.05
N LEU A 444 32.37 4.48 5.77
CA LEU A 444 32.71 5.81 5.28
C LEU A 444 31.50 6.72 5.42
N LYS A 445 31.73 8.01 5.69
CA LYS A 445 30.72 9.06 5.60
C LYS A 445 31.24 10.17 4.72
N ARG A 446 30.46 10.63 3.77
CA ARG A 446 30.80 11.80 2.95
C ARG A 446 29.63 12.79 2.93
N PRO A 447 29.88 14.07 2.61
CA PRO A 447 28.78 15.02 2.47
C PRO A 447 27.79 14.59 1.38
N SER A 448 26.52 14.88 1.63
CA SER A 448 25.42 14.59 0.70
C SER A 448 25.57 15.39 -0.60
N ALA A 449 24.93 14.91 -1.67
CA ALA A 449 24.95 15.57 -2.97
C ALA A 449 23.52 15.96 -3.40
N ALA A 450 23.41 17.10 -4.09
CA ALA A 450 22.17 17.57 -4.68
C ALA A 450 22.27 17.44 -6.20
N VAL A 451 21.22 16.90 -6.81
CA VAL A 451 21.02 16.84 -8.25
C VAL A 451 19.79 17.69 -8.57
N ILE A 452 19.90 18.60 -9.52
CA ILE A 452 18.89 19.60 -9.81
C ILE A 452 18.37 19.40 -11.22
N ILE A 453 17.05 19.32 -11.36
CA ILE A 453 16.34 19.30 -12.64
C ILE A 453 15.75 20.70 -12.85
N PRO A 454 16.41 21.59 -13.61
CA PRO A 454 16.00 22.97 -13.76
C PRO A 454 14.93 23.08 -14.84
N ILE A 455 13.76 23.58 -14.45
CA ILE A 455 12.62 23.84 -15.34
C ILE A 455 12.52 25.35 -15.56
N MET A 456 12.76 25.78 -16.80
CA MET A 456 12.64 27.16 -17.25
C MET A 456 11.18 27.63 -17.20
N ALA A 457 10.97 28.96 -17.21
CA ALA A 457 9.64 29.53 -17.14
C ALA A 457 8.73 29.17 -18.33
N ASP A 458 9.30 28.78 -19.46
CA ASP A 458 8.62 28.31 -20.67
C ASP A 458 8.42 26.78 -20.72
N GLY A 459 8.87 26.06 -19.68
CA GLY A 459 8.77 24.60 -19.57
C GLY A 459 9.97 23.83 -20.15
N GLY A 460 11.00 24.51 -20.67
CA GLY A 460 12.24 23.86 -21.09
C GLY A 460 13.03 23.30 -19.90
N ILE A 461 13.69 22.15 -20.07
CA ILE A 461 14.53 21.52 -19.05
C ILE A 461 16.00 21.74 -19.43
N ILE A 462 16.78 22.24 -18.47
CA ILE A 462 18.24 22.36 -18.63
C ILE A 462 18.89 21.03 -18.28
N ILE A 463 19.75 20.55 -19.17
CA ILE A 463 20.67 19.44 -18.92
C ILE A 463 22.10 19.89 -19.21
N ALA A 464 23.08 19.18 -18.67
CA ALA A 464 24.49 19.52 -18.76
C ALA A 464 25.26 18.42 -19.50
N GLU A 465 25.98 18.77 -20.56
CA GLU A 465 27.06 17.91 -21.07
C GLU A 465 28.34 18.27 -20.31
N GLN A 466 28.80 17.35 -19.48
CA GLN A 466 29.89 17.56 -18.53
C GLN A 466 31.13 16.80 -18.97
N GLU A 467 32.28 17.46 -18.89
CA GLU A 467 33.60 16.87 -19.08
C GLU A 467 34.45 17.15 -17.84
N GLN A 468 34.96 16.08 -17.22
CA GLN A 468 35.87 16.14 -16.08
C GLN A 468 37.22 15.52 -16.46
N PRO A 469 38.35 15.97 -15.88
CA PRO A 469 39.66 15.40 -16.15
C PRO A 469 39.67 13.87 -15.94
N GLY A 470 39.96 13.11 -17.01
CA GLY A 470 40.05 11.65 -16.96
C GLY A 470 38.74 10.90 -17.25
N SER A 471 37.63 11.60 -17.55
CA SER A 471 36.35 11.00 -17.93
C SER A 471 35.94 11.43 -19.35
N ALA A 472 35.29 10.53 -20.09
CA ALA A 472 34.65 10.91 -21.35
C ALA A 472 33.47 11.87 -21.07
N PRO A 473 33.15 12.80 -21.98
CA PRO A 473 31.98 13.65 -21.83
C PRO A 473 30.70 12.84 -21.64
N PHE A 474 29.86 13.26 -20.71
CA PHE A 474 28.59 12.59 -20.42
C PHE A 474 27.46 13.59 -20.23
N LEU A 475 26.23 13.12 -20.44
CA LEU A 475 25.04 13.93 -20.26
C LEU A 475 24.53 13.75 -18.83
N GLY A 476 24.38 14.84 -18.10
CA GLY A 476 23.98 14.87 -16.71
C GLY A 476 22.99 15.99 -16.41
N MET A 477 22.70 16.13 -15.12
CA MET A 477 21.98 17.26 -14.54
C MET A 477 22.98 18.11 -13.77
N PRO A 478 22.72 19.41 -13.59
CA PRO A 478 23.47 20.20 -12.62
C PRO A 478 23.44 19.55 -11.25
N ALA A 479 24.60 19.38 -10.63
CA ALA A 479 24.74 18.61 -9.42
C ALA A 479 26.08 18.87 -8.72
N GLY A 480 26.02 18.96 -7.39
CA GLY A 480 27.24 19.02 -6.61
C GLY A 480 27.04 18.65 -5.15
N ARG A 481 28.13 18.77 -4.40
CA ARG A 481 28.23 18.28 -3.03
C ARG A 481 27.88 19.41 -2.07
N ALA A 482 27.16 19.09 -1.00
CA ALA A 482 26.98 20.02 0.11
C ALA A 482 28.34 20.30 0.79
N ASP A 483 28.60 21.58 1.02
CA ASP A 483 29.75 22.03 1.79
C ASP A 483 29.58 21.74 3.27
N LYS A 484 30.69 21.84 4.01
CA LYS A 484 30.71 21.53 5.45
C LYS A 484 29.78 22.48 6.21
N GLY A 485 28.69 21.94 6.75
CA GLY A 485 27.67 22.70 7.49
C GLY A 485 26.61 23.36 6.60
N GLU A 486 26.72 23.20 5.28
CA GLU A 486 25.70 23.61 4.33
C GLU A 486 24.53 22.62 4.36
N ASN A 487 23.29 23.12 4.35
CA ASN A 487 22.13 22.25 4.18
C ASN A 487 21.95 21.93 2.69
N ILE A 488 21.36 20.77 2.41
CA ILE A 488 21.32 20.25 1.05
C ILE A 488 20.50 21.09 0.07
N LEU A 489 19.52 21.85 0.55
CA LEU A 489 18.74 22.75 -0.30
C LEU A 489 19.54 23.99 -0.70
N ASP A 490 20.37 24.50 0.20
CA ASP A 490 21.25 25.63 -0.11
C ASP A 490 22.38 25.20 -1.05
N ALA A 491 22.91 23.98 -0.88
CA ALA A 491 23.78 23.36 -1.88
C ALA A 491 23.08 23.30 -3.25
N ALA A 492 21.84 22.79 -3.32
CA ALA A 492 21.10 22.73 -4.58
C ALA A 492 20.90 24.11 -5.25
N LYS A 493 20.69 25.18 -4.46
CA LYS A 493 20.57 26.54 -4.99
C LYS A 493 21.90 27.09 -5.50
N ARG A 494 22.99 26.81 -4.78
CA ARG A 494 24.34 27.23 -5.13
C ARG A 494 24.78 26.56 -6.42
N GLU A 495 24.71 25.23 -6.49
CA GLU A 495 25.07 24.43 -7.68
C GLU A 495 24.24 24.84 -8.90
N LEU A 496 22.92 25.08 -8.72
CA LEU A 496 22.10 25.59 -9.82
C LEU A 496 22.63 26.94 -10.35
N LEU A 497 22.98 27.86 -9.46
CA LEU A 497 23.46 29.18 -9.86
C LEU A 497 24.87 29.12 -10.49
N GLU A 498 25.78 28.33 -9.92
CA GLU A 498 27.16 28.18 -10.38
C GLU A 498 27.20 27.51 -11.76
N GLU A 499 26.54 26.35 -11.91
CA GLU A 499 26.61 25.57 -13.14
C GLU A 499 25.73 26.13 -14.26
N THR A 500 24.63 26.83 -13.96
CA THR A 500 23.67 27.27 -14.99
C THR A 500 23.51 28.79 -15.12
N GLY A 501 23.94 29.55 -14.12
CA GLY A 501 23.64 30.97 -14.00
C GLY A 501 22.15 31.26 -13.70
N CYS A 502 21.35 30.23 -13.41
CA CYS A 502 19.93 30.38 -13.15
C CYS A 502 19.58 30.47 -11.66
N LYS A 503 18.48 31.17 -11.39
CA LYS A 503 17.78 31.12 -10.11
C LYS A 503 16.36 30.63 -10.32
N ALA A 504 15.96 29.64 -9.52
CA ALA A 504 14.59 29.12 -9.54
C ALA A 504 13.68 29.90 -8.61
N ARG A 505 12.38 29.91 -8.93
CA ARG A 505 11.34 30.45 -8.06
C ARG A 505 11.09 29.52 -6.87
N GLU A 506 11.20 28.23 -7.09
CA GLU A 506 10.89 27.19 -6.11
C GLU A 506 11.74 25.95 -6.34
N PHE A 507 12.02 25.22 -5.26
CA PHE A 507 12.69 23.94 -5.26
C PHE A 507 11.77 22.91 -4.61
N ILE A 508 11.59 21.78 -5.28
CA ILE A 508 10.77 20.66 -4.79
C ILE A 508 11.66 19.44 -4.65
N SER A 509 11.73 18.86 -3.44
CA SER A 509 12.38 17.57 -3.22
C SER A 509 11.57 16.48 -3.94
N TRP A 510 12.16 15.84 -4.96
CA TRP A 510 11.49 14.81 -5.75
C TRP A 510 11.70 13.42 -5.16
N PHE A 511 12.95 13.03 -4.94
CA PHE A 511 13.31 11.80 -4.25
C PHE A 511 14.76 11.88 -3.74
N SER A 512 15.14 10.92 -2.91
CA SER A 512 16.49 10.79 -2.39
C SER A 512 16.84 9.33 -2.20
N TYR A 513 18.12 8.97 -2.28
CA TYR A 513 18.57 7.60 -2.07
C TYR A 513 20.02 7.56 -1.55
N GLN A 514 20.44 6.37 -1.08
CA GLN A 514 21.81 6.09 -0.67
C GLN A 514 22.42 5.10 -1.68
N PRO A 515 23.41 5.51 -2.50
CA PRO A 515 23.94 4.67 -3.57
C PRO A 515 24.66 3.40 -3.08
N TYR A 516 25.30 3.45 -1.91
CA TYR A 516 26.16 2.37 -1.40
C TYR A 516 25.91 2.08 0.07
N HIS A 517 25.88 0.81 0.48
CA HIS A 517 25.62 0.41 1.86
C HIS A 517 26.80 0.71 2.82
N LYS A 518 28.05 0.61 2.34
CA LYS A 518 29.29 0.88 3.11
C LYS A 518 29.67 2.37 3.21
N ILE A 519 28.93 3.24 2.51
CA ILE A 519 29.17 4.68 2.49
C ILE A 519 27.87 5.36 2.89
N GLU A 520 27.89 6.09 4.00
CA GLU A 520 26.85 7.04 4.32
C GLU A 520 26.99 8.25 3.40
N TRP A 521 26.29 8.16 2.26
CA TRP A 521 26.25 9.18 1.22
C TRP A 521 24.84 9.26 0.68
N GLU A 522 24.21 10.41 0.87
CA GLU A 522 22.84 10.64 0.43
C GLU A 522 22.85 11.52 -0.81
N VAL A 523 22.04 11.15 -1.80
CA VAL A 523 21.85 11.92 -3.03
C VAL A 523 20.40 12.38 -3.07
N TYR A 524 20.20 13.68 -3.29
CA TYR A 524 18.89 14.32 -3.28
C TYR A 524 18.57 14.90 -4.65
N PHE A 525 17.41 14.54 -5.19
CA PHE A 525 16.92 15.08 -6.45
C PHE A 525 15.93 16.21 -6.19
N PHE A 526 16.23 17.39 -6.72
CA PHE A 526 15.37 18.56 -6.67
C PHE A 526 14.85 18.92 -8.05
N VAL A 527 13.57 19.27 -8.12
CA VAL A 527 12.98 19.94 -9.29
C VAL A 527 12.97 21.44 -8.99
N ALA A 528 13.70 22.21 -9.78
CA ALA A 528 13.85 23.65 -9.61
C ALA A 528 13.00 24.38 -10.67
N ARG A 529 11.84 24.92 -10.27
CA ARG A 529 10.86 25.47 -11.24
C ARG A 529 10.93 26.96 -11.40
N GLY A 530 10.55 27.41 -12.60
CA GLY A 530 10.55 28.83 -12.96
C GLY A 530 11.95 29.41 -12.99
N CYS A 531 12.92 28.62 -13.47
CA CYS A 531 14.30 29.06 -13.62
C CYS A 531 14.39 30.27 -14.56
N ARG A 532 15.19 31.25 -14.14
CA ARG A 532 15.55 32.44 -14.93
C ARG A 532 17.05 32.62 -14.86
N LYS A 533 17.70 32.83 -16.01
CA LYS A 533 19.11 33.20 -16.06
C LYS A 533 19.29 34.59 -15.47
N ILE A 534 20.13 34.69 -14.44
CA ILE A 534 20.43 35.94 -13.73
C ILE A 534 21.93 36.26 -13.69
N ALA A 535 22.78 35.28 -14.04
CA ALA A 535 24.22 35.41 -14.09
C ALA A 535 24.79 34.56 -15.25
N GLU A 536 26.06 34.79 -15.58
CA GLU A 536 26.86 33.84 -16.38
C GLU A 536 27.23 32.62 -15.51
N GLN A 537 27.59 31.50 -16.15
CA GLN A 537 28.11 30.32 -15.42
C GLN A 537 29.39 30.71 -14.68
N ASN A 538 29.54 30.22 -13.44
CA ASN A 538 30.73 30.38 -12.63
C ASN A 538 31.20 28.99 -12.19
N LEU A 539 31.86 28.29 -13.12
CA LEU A 539 32.28 26.90 -12.95
C LEU A 539 33.56 26.80 -12.13
N ASP A 540 33.70 25.70 -11.40
CA ASP A 540 34.92 25.42 -10.64
C ASP A 540 36.10 25.08 -11.55
N ALA A 541 37.32 25.26 -11.01
CA ALA A 541 38.54 24.97 -11.76
C ALA A 541 38.62 23.48 -12.15
N GLY A 542 38.57 23.21 -13.45
CA GLY A 542 38.61 21.84 -13.99
C GLY A 542 37.25 21.31 -14.45
N GLU A 543 36.17 22.07 -14.24
CA GLU A 543 34.86 21.76 -14.80
C GLU A 543 34.70 22.34 -16.19
N LYS A 544 34.10 21.55 -17.08
CA LYS A 544 33.66 22.01 -18.39
C LYS A 544 32.23 21.53 -18.61
N ILE A 545 31.30 22.48 -18.61
CA ILE A 545 29.86 22.21 -18.66
C ILE A 545 29.25 23.00 -19.82
N GLU A 546 28.65 22.28 -20.76
CA GLU A 546 27.84 22.84 -21.84
C GLU A 546 26.36 22.56 -21.58
N LEU A 547 25.54 23.63 -21.49
CA LEU A 547 24.12 23.50 -21.19
C LEU A 547 23.31 23.22 -22.46
N LYS A 548 22.37 22.28 -22.37
CA LYS A 548 21.38 22.00 -23.41
C LYS A 548 19.98 22.20 -22.85
N TYR A 549 19.09 22.71 -23.72
CA TYR A 549 17.69 22.94 -23.39
C TYR A 549 16.86 21.92 -24.15
N ILE A 550 16.11 21.11 -23.43
CA ILE A 550 15.30 20.03 -24.00
C ILE A 550 13.86 20.13 -23.49
N SER A 551 12.95 19.53 -24.25
CA SER A 551 11.56 19.35 -23.82
C SER A 551 11.43 18.26 -22.75
N PHE A 552 10.29 18.23 -22.07
CA PHE A 552 9.94 17.16 -21.13
C PHE A 552 9.97 15.79 -21.81
N ASP A 553 9.41 15.66 -23.01
CA ASP A 553 9.33 14.38 -23.72
C ASP A 553 10.74 13.88 -24.10
N GLU A 554 11.61 14.78 -24.55
CA GLU A 554 13.02 14.45 -24.81
C GLU A 554 13.75 14.02 -23.53
N PHE A 555 13.47 14.66 -22.39
CA PHE A 555 14.05 14.27 -21.10
C PHE A 555 13.65 12.85 -20.71
N ILE A 556 12.36 12.52 -20.86
CA ILE A 556 11.84 11.17 -20.60
C ILE A 556 12.49 10.14 -21.52
N GLU A 557 12.66 10.44 -22.81
CA GLU A 557 13.32 9.55 -23.75
C GLU A 557 14.81 9.36 -23.45
N LEU A 558 15.54 10.42 -23.11
CA LEU A 558 16.96 10.34 -22.76
C LEU A 558 17.17 9.52 -21.47
N ALA A 559 16.33 9.73 -20.46
CA ALA A 559 16.38 8.96 -19.22
C ALA A 559 16.03 7.48 -19.44
N ALA A 560 14.98 7.18 -20.21
CA ALA A 560 14.58 5.81 -20.51
C ALA A 560 15.62 5.04 -21.33
N ASN A 561 16.36 5.73 -22.20
CA ASN A 561 17.43 5.15 -23.01
C ASN A 561 18.79 5.13 -22.30
N GLY A 562 18.83 5.41 -20.99
CA GLY A 562 20.02 5.29 -20.16
C GLY A 562 21.12 6.31 -20.48
N LYS A 563 20.76 7.50 -20.99
CA LYS A 563 21.73 8.53 -21.36
C LYS A 563 22.29 9.33 -20.18
N PHE A 564 21.57 9.38 -19.06
CA PHE A 564 22.05 9.98 -17.81
C PHE A 564 22.83 8.96 -16.99
N PRO A 565 23.93 9.31 -16.30
CA PRO A 565 24.72 8.35 -15.51
C PRO A 565 23.97 7.82 -14.28
N ASP A 566 22.97 8.57 -13.78
CA ASP A 566 22.21 8.21 -12.59
C ASP A 566 21.20 7.09 -12.87
N ARG A 567 21.45 5.90 -12.30
CA ARG A 567 20.60 4.72 -12.50
C ARG A 567 19.25 4.83 -11.81
N GLU A 568 19.17 5.50 -10.66
CA GLU A 568 17.90 5.64 -9.94
C GLU A 568 16.94 6.54 -10.70
N LEU A 569 17.45 7.62 -11.30
CA LEU A 569 16.68 8.43 -12.24
C LEU A 569 16.14 7.59 -13.41
N GLN A 570 16.99 6.78 -14.05
CA GLN A 570 16.57 5.91 -15.15
C GLN A 570 15.48 4.93 -14.73
N ILE A 571 15.68 4.21 -13.63
CA ILE A 571 14.73 3.23 -13.10
C ILE A 571 13.39 3.90 -12.82
N LYS A 572 13.42 5.07 -12.18
CA LYS A 572 12.20 5.82 -11.83
C LYS A 572 11.41 6.26 -13.07
N ILE A 573 12.09 6.68 -14.14
CA ILE A 573 11.45 7.00 -15.41
C ILE A 573 10.92 5.76 -16.12
N LEU A 574 11.68 4.66 -16.15
CA LEU A 574 11.24 3.40 -16.75
C LEU A 574 10.00 2.83 -16.05
N GLN A 575 9.98 2.85 -14.72
CA GLN A 575 8.81 2.48 -13.92
C GLN A 575 7.61 3.38 -14.22
N ALA A 576 7.83 4.68 -14.43
CA ALA A 576 6.77 5.59 -14.82
C ALA A 576 6.27 5.32 -16.24
N LYS A 577 7.12 4.98 -17.22
CA LYS A 577 6.67 4.63 -18.59
C LYS A 577 5.82 3.36 -18.62
N LEU A 578 6.07 2.41 -17.71
CA LEU A 578 5.24 1.20 -17.56
C LEU A 578 3.85 1.50 -16.97
N ASP A 579 3.68 2.63 -16.29
CA ASP A 579 2.43 3.09 -15.69
C ASP A 579 2.09 4.49 -16.21
N GLY A 580 1.35 4.58 -17.32
CA GLY A 580 1.07 5.84 -18.02
C GLY A 580 0.50 6.97 -17.15
N ASN A 581 -0.09 6.66 -15.99
CA ASN A 581 -0.53 7.69 -15.03
C ASN A 581 0.65 8.38 -14.32
N LYS A 582 1.73 7.65 -14.03
CA LYS A 582 2.93 8.17 -13.35
C LYS A 582 3.73 9.15 -14.20
N ILE A 583 3.74 9.00 -15.53
CA ILE A 583 4.32 10.03 -16.42
C ILE A 583 3.54 11.35 -16.28
N GLY A 584 2.21 11.28 -16.21
CA GLY A 584 1.39 12.46 -15.95
C GLY A 584 1.67 13.11 -14.59
N GLU A 585 1.96 12.32 -13.56
CA GLU A 585 2.37 12.83 -12.24
C GLU A 585 3.74 13.51 -12.28
N ILE A 586 4.73 12.93 -12.95
CA ILE A 586 6.06 13.54 -13.13
C ILE A 586 5.94 14.83 -13.95
N HIS A 587 5.16 14.83 -15.02
CA HIS A 587 4.89 16.02 -15.81
C HIS A 587 4.25 17.11 -14.95
N ASN A 588 3.25 16.77 -14.14
CA ASN A 588 2.64 17.74 -13.23
C ASN A 588 3.66 18.26 -12.21
N LEU A 589 4.48 17.40 -11.60
CA LEU A 589 5.53 17.82 -10.68
C LEU A 589 6.48 18.84 -11.31
N PHE A 590 6.89 18.60 -12.56
CA PHE A 590 7.83 19.46 -13.28
C PHE A 590 7.18 20.77 -13.73
N MET A 591 5.92 20.72 -14.19
CA MET A 591 5.30 21.82 -14.93
C MET A 591 4.20 22.59 -14.17
N ARG A 592 3.67 22.08 -13.06
CA ARG A 592 2.51 22.65 -12.33
C ARG A 592 2.73 22.70 -10.82
#